data_AF-A0A5K4EC89-F1
#
_entry.id   AF-A0A5K4EC89-F1
#
_cell.length_a   1.000
_cell.length_b   1.000
_cell.length_c   1.000
_cell.angle_alpha   90.00
_cell.angle_beta   90.00
_cell.angle_gamma   90.00
#
_symmetry.space_group_name_H-M   'P 1'
#
loop_
_entity.id
_entity.type
_entity.pdbx_description
1 polymer ?
#
loop_
_entity_poly.entity_id
_entity_poly.type
_entity_poly.pdbx_seq_one_letter_code
_entity_poly.pdbx_strand_id
1 'polypeptide(L)' 'MGFSEGDIEKGKKLFVQRCSQCHTVEKGGPHKVGPNLSGLFGRKTGQAPGYTYTAANISKVLILSLLLRYHME' A
#
# COMPACT_ATOMS: atom_id res chain seq x y z
N MET A 1 -14.97 13.38 -0.37
CA MET A 1 -14.26 13.17 -1.65
C MET A 1 -14.16 11.68 -1.92
N GLY A 2 -14.85 11.17 -2.93
CA GLY A 2 -14.61 9.84 -3.46
C GLY A 2 -13.41 9.86 -4.41
N PHE A 3 -12.67 8.75 -4.48
CA PHE A 3 -11.70 8.53 -5.55
C PHE A 3 -12.44 7.98 -6.76
N SER A 4 -12.16 8.50 -7.96
CA SER A 4 -12.62 7.88 -9.20
C SER A 4 -11.75 6.68 -9.55
N GLU A 5 -12.23 5.85 -10.47
CA GLU A 5 -11.45 4.74 -10.99
C GLU A 5 -10.18 5.26 -11.70
N GLY A 6 -9.09 4.51 -11.54
CA GLY A 6 -7.77 4.85 -12.07
C GLY A 6 -7.37 3.98 -13.25
N ASP A 7 -6.43 4.47 -14.05
CA ASP A 7 -5.81 3.71 -15.15
C ASP A 7 -4.73 2.76 -14.60
N ILE A 8 -4.97 1.45 -14.70
CA ILE A 8 -4.09 0.40 -14.13
C ILE A 8 -2.69 0.45 -14.75
N GLU A 9 -2.57 0.63 -16.06
CA GLU A 9 -1.28 0.64 -16.76
C GLU A 9 -0.46 1.88 -16.40
N LYS A 10 -1.11 3.04 -16.29
CA LYS A 10 -0.45 4.24 -15.75
C LYS A 10 -0.07 4.06 -14.28
N GLY A 11 -0.95 3.45 -13.48
CA GLY A 11 -0.69 3.15 -12.07
C GLY A 11 0.54 2.26 -11.88
N LYS A 12 0.68 1.22 -12.70
CA LYS A 12 1.85 0.33 -12.73
C LYS A 12 3.13 1.10 -13.06
N LYS A 13 3.12 1.94 -14.10
CA LYS A 13 4.27 2.77 -14.48
C LYS A 13 4.68 3.72 -13.34
N LEU A 14 3.70 4.40 -12.73
CA LEU A 14 3.94 5.29 -11.59
C LEU A 14 4.51 4.55 -10.38
N PHE A 15 4.00 3.35 -10.09
CA PHE A 15 4.51 2.54 -8.98
C PHE A 15 5.99 2.17 -9.20
N VAL A 16 6.34 1.71 -10.41
CA VAL A 16 7.73 1.40 -10.75
C VAL A 16 8.61 2.64 -10.58
N GLN A 17 8.19 3.79 -11.09
CA GLN A 17 8.98 5.01 -11.06
C GLN A 17 9.14 5.63 -9.67
N ARG A 18 8.10 5.55 -8.82
CA ARG A 18 8.03 6.35 -7.57
C ARG A 18 8.03 5.52 -6.28
N CYS A 19 7.63 4.25 -6.34
CA CYS A 19 7.38 3.45 -5.14
C CYS A 19 8.28 2.22 -5.06
N SER A 20 8.62 1.61 -6.19
CA SER A 20 9.26 0.28 -6.25
C SER A 20 10.67 0.22 -5.66
N GLN A 21 11.35 1.37 -5.55
CA GLN A 21 12.65 1.46 -4.90
C GLN A 21 12.54 1.13 -3.40
N CYS A 22 11.44 1.52 -2.76
CA CYS A 22 11.23 1.35 -1.33
C CYS A 22 10.23 0.23 -0.99
N HIS A 23 9.37 -0.17 -1.92
CA HIS A 23 8.26 -1.08 -1.64
C HIS A 23 8.15 -2.25 -2.60
N THR A 24 7.58 -3.33 -2.10
CA THR A 24 7.14 -4.52 -2.85
C THR A 24 5.62 -4.67 -2.69
N VAL A 25 4.98 -5.40 -3.62
CA VAL A 25 3.53 -5.64 -3.62
C VAL A 25 3.15 -7.13 -3.59
N GLU A 26 4.11 -8.02 -3.84
CA GLU A 26 3.90 -9.45 -3.87
C GLU A 26 3.59 -10.01 -2.47
N LYS A 27 2.62 -10.91 -2.39
CA LYS A 27 2.25 -11.55 -1.12
C LYS A 27 3.43 -12.38 -0.61
N GLY A 28 3.87 -12.09 0.62
CA GLY A 28 5.05 -12.73 1.22
C GLY A 28 6.39 -12.21 0.69
N GLY A 29 6.39 -11.18 -0.18
CA GLY A 29 7.62 -10.56 -0.65
C GLY A 29 8.38 -9.81 0.46
N PRO A 30 9.67 -9.48 0.23
CA PRO A 30 10.51 -8.84 1.24
C PRO A 30 10.08 -7.41 1.51
N HIS A 31 10.35 -6.93 2.72
CA HIS A 31 10.46 -5.50 2.99
C HIS A 31 11.74 -4.94 2.38
N LYS A 32 11.73 -3.66 1.99
CA LYS A 32 12.95 -2.94 1.60
C LYS A 32 13.17 -1.81 2.62
N VAL A 33 13.50 -0.62 2.12
CA VAL A 33 13.47 0.62 2.91
C VAL A 33 12.08 0.84 3.52
N GLY A 34 11.02 0.52 2.77
CA GLY A 34 9.62 0.56 3.22
C GLY A 34 9.00 -0.84 3.41
N PRO A 35 7.83 -0.92 4.06
CA PRO A 35 7.10 -2.18 4.25
C PRO A 35 6.57 -2.76 2.93
N ASN A 36 6.26 -4.05 2.96
CA ASN A 36 5.52 -4.70 1.87
C ASN A 36 4.05 -4.19 1.88
N LEU A 37 3.56 -3.83 0.69
CA LEU A 37 2.24 -3.25 0.46
C LEU A 37 1.18 -4.29 0.03
N SER A 38 1.53 -5.58 0.01
CA SER A 38 0.57 -6.66 -0.12
C SER A 38 -0.46 -6.58 1.02
N GLY A 39 -1.74 -6.64 0.66
CA GLY A 39 -2.84 -6.48 1.61
C GLY A 39 -2.93 -5.08 2.24
N LEU A 40 -2.34 -4.04 1.64
CA LEU A 40 -2.34 -2.69 2.21
C LEU A 40 -3.76 -2.11 2.35
N PHE A 41 -4.59 -2.24 1.32
CA PHE A 41 -5.97 -1.76 1.37
C PHE A 41 -6.79 -2.58 2.36
N GLY A 42 -7.47 -1.91 3.28
CA GLY A 42 -8.19 -2.49 4.42
C GLY A 42 -7.32 -2.71 5.66
N ARG A 43 -5.99 -2.61 5.56
CA ARG A 43 -5.07 -2.75 6.71
C ARG A 43 -4.92 -1.41 7.44
N LYS A 44 -4.78 -1.48 8.77
CA LYS A 44 -4.39 -0.35 9.60
C LYS A 44 -2.91 0.02 9.36
N THR A 45 -2.56 1.32 9.44
CA THR A 45 -1.17 1.78 9.34
C THR A 45 -0.31 1.16 10.44
N GLY A 46 0.97 0.97 10.18
CA GLY A 46 1.91 0.42 11.15
C GLY A 46 1.81 -1.09 11.40
N GLN A 47 1.09 -1.85 10.55
CA GLN A 47 0.77 -3.26 10.82
C GLN A 47 1.29 -4.28 9.78
N ALA A 48 2.23 -3.92 8.90
CA ALA A 48 2.88 -4.97 8.10
C ALA A 48 3.70 -5.88 9.04
N PRO A 49 3.43 -7.19 9.09
CA PRO A 49 4.18 -8.10 9.96
C PRO A 49 5.66 -8.10 9.60
N GLY A 50 6.54 -8.02 10.60
CA GLY A 50 7.99 -8.10 10.40
C GLY A 50 8.68 -6.80 9.98
N TYR A 51 7.95 -5.69 9.82
CA TYR A 51 8.54 -4.38 9.51
C TYR A 51 8.55 -3.46 10.74
N THR A 52 9.68 -2.77 10.96
CA THR A 52 9.81 -1.79 12.05
C THR A 52 9.30 -0.42 11.59
N TYR A 53 8.25 0.06 12.23
CA TYR A 53 7.64 1.36 11.93
C TYR A 53 8.10 2.47 12.88
N THR A 54 7.95 3.72 12.44
CA THR A 54 8.09 4.89 13.31
C THR A 54 6.88 5.00 14.25
N ALA A 55 7.09 5.57 15.43
CA ALA A 55 6.03 5.82 16.41
C ALA A 55 4.85 6.61 15.80
N ALA A 56 5.16 7.59 14.93
CA ALA A 56 4.15 8.40 14.24
C ALA A 56 3.26 7.59 13.28
N ASN A 57 3.78 6.55 12.64
CA ASN A 57 2.99 5.72 11.73
C ASN A 57 2.05 4.78 12.51
N ILE A 58 2.55 4.25 13.64
CA ILE A 58 1.77 3.38 14.53
C ILE A 58 0.65 4.17 15.20
N SER A 59 0.93 5.38 15.70
CA SER A 59 -0.05 6.17 16.46
C SER A 59 -1.22 6.69 15.64
N LYS A 60 -1.04 6.89 14.33
CA LYS A 60 -2.11 7.42 13.46
C LYS A 60 -3.26 6.42 13.20
N VAL A 61 -3.01 5.12 13.30
CA VAL A 61 -3.99 4.01 13.11
C VAL A 61 -5.01 4.29 11.99
N LEU A 62 -4.54 4.67 10.80
CA LEU A 62 -5.42 4.92 9.66
C LEU A 62 -5.73 3.62 8.94
N ILE A 63 -6.97 3.43 8.49
CA ILE A 63 -7.31 2.33 7.58
C ILE A 63 -7.15 2.87 6.17
N LEU A 64 -6.27 2.25 5.35
CA LEU A 64 -6.20 2.61 3.94
C LEU A 64 -7.44 2.06 3.23
N SER A 65 -8.38 2.95 2.89
CA SER A 65 -9.72 2.57 2.45
C SER A 65 -9.70 1.64 1.23
N LEU A 66 -10.50 0.57 1.31
CA LEU A 66 -10.67 -0.47 0.28
C LEU A 66 -11.60 -0.06 -0.87
N LEU A 67 -12.16 1.17 -0.86
CA LEU A 67 -13.20 1.61 -1.80
C LEU A 67 -12.84 1.46 -3.29
N LEU A 68 -11.57 1.25 -3.63
CA LEU A 68 -11.10 1.01 -4.99
C LEU A 68 -11.25 -0.43 -5.49
N ARG A 69 -11.56 -1.43 -4.64
CA ARG A 69 -11.67 -2.84 -5.09
C ARG A 69 -13.05 -3.25 -5.60
N TYR A 70 -14.07 -2.39 -5.53
CA TYR A 70 -15.45 -2.78 -5.84
C TYR A 70 -15.87 -2.62 -7.31
N HIS A 71 -14.97 -2.26 -8.22
CA HIS A 71 -15.28 -2.07 -9.65
C HIS A 71 -14.41 -2.93 -10.58
N MET A 72 -14.10 -4.17 -10.16
CA MET A 72 -13.39 -5.15 -11.00
C MET A 72 -14.29 -6.34 -11.36
N GLU A 73 -15.58 -6.10 -11.54
CA GLU A 73 -16.50 -6.93 -12.32
C GLU A 73 -16.95 -6.16 -13.56
#